data_AF-A0A482YDH7-F1
#
_entry.id   AF-A0A482YDH7-F1
#
_cell.length_a   1.000
_cell.length_b   1.000
_cell.length_c   1.000
_cell.angle_alpha   90.00
_cell.angle_beta   90.00
_cell.angle_gamma   90.00
#
_symmetry.space_group_name_H-M   'P 1'
#
loop_
_entity.id
_entity.type
_entity.pdbx_description
1 polymer ?
#
loop_
_entity_poly.entity_id
_entity_poly.type
_entity_poly.pdbx_seq_one_letter_code
_entity_poly.pdbx_strand_id
1 'polypeptide(L)' 'MTDADTSDTDSTEPTFELDHVVVENDGAPDECAIFPLEANETELLTAWISAHEGAFVDLESMH' A
#
# COMPACT_ATOMS: atom_id res chain seq x y z
N MET A 1 22.10 16.63 -31.94
CA MET A 1 22.96 16.38 -30.75
C MET A 1 22.34 17.20 -29.62
N THR A 2 21.82 16.67 -28.51
CA THR A 2 21.99 15.36 -27.87
C THR A 2 20.63 14.88 -27.37
N ASP A 3 20.38 13.58 -27.51
CA ASP A 3 19.34 12.83 -26.82
C ASP A 3 19.94 12.44 -25.46
N ALA A 4 19.37 12.93 -24.36
CA ALA A 4 19.67 12.52 -22.99
C ALA A 4 18.74 13.28 -22.02
N ASP A 5 17.48 12.89 -21.98
CA ASP A 5 16.75 12.92 -20.71
C ASP A 5 16.78 11.47 -20.19
N THR A 6 17.98 11.03 -19.80
CA THR A 6 18.07 9.89 -18.90
C THR A 6 17.56 10.43 -17.58
N SER A 7 16.25 10.30 -17.37
CA SER A 7 15.65 10.55 -16.08
C SER A 7 16.41 9.66 -15.11
N ASP A 8 17.30 10.30 -14.36
CA ASP A 8 18.04 9.71 -13.26
C ASP A 8 16.97 9.31 -12.24
N THR A 9 16.39 8.13 -12.43
CA THR A 9 15.50 7.51 -11.47
C THR A 9 16.40 6.96 -10.36
N ASP A 10 17.14 7.86 -9.70
CA ASP A 10 17.36 7.76 -8.26
C ASP A 10 16.05 8.13 -7.57
N SER A 11 14.95 7.48 -7.97
CA SER A 11 13.87 7.24 -7.04
C SER A 11 14.45 6.19 -6.11
N THR A 12 15.18 6.65 -5.11
CA THR A 12 15.25 5.95 -3.83
C THR A 12 13.80 5.94 -3.33
N GLU A 13 12.97 5.06 -3.91
CA GLU A 13 11.66 4.74 -3.41
C GLU A 13 11.92 4.29 -1.98
N PRO A 14 11.37 4.98 -0.98
CA PRO A 14 11.60 4.56 0.38
C PRO A 14 11.09 3.13 0.50
N THR A 15 12.03 2.20 0.71
CA THR A 15 11.75 0.77 0.91
C THR A 15 11.23 0.61 2.33
N PHE A 16 10.01 1.07 2.57
CA PHE A 16 9.29 0.76 3.80
C PHE A 16 8.54 -0.56 3.62
N GLU A 17 8.52 -1.38 4.66
CA GLU A 17 7.73 -2.60 4.66
C GLU A 17 6.25 -2.25 4.91
N LEU A 18 5.36 -2.78 4.08
CA LEU A 18 3.91 -2.62 4.21
C LEU A 18 3.30 -3.90 4.77
N ASP A 19 2.32 -3.74 5.64
CA ASP A 19 1.46 -4.81 6.13
C ASP A 19 -0.01 -4.46 5.84
N HIS A 20 -0.88 -5.46 6.01
CA HIS A 20 -2.30 -5.29 5.73
C HIS A 20 -3.16 -6.08 6.70
N VAL A 21 -4.34 -5.56 6.97
CA VAL A 21 -5.38 -6.24 7.76
C VAL A 21 -6.71 -6.12 7.06
N VAL A 22 -7.40 -7.24 6.92
CA VAL A 22 -8.79 -7.26 6.43
C VAL A 22 -9.73 -7.13 7.61
N VAL A 23 -10.57 -6.11 7.58
CA VAL A 23 -11.59 -5.83 8.58
C VAL A 23 -12.93 -6.28 8.02
N GLU A 24 -13.51 -7.29 8.67
CA GLU A 24 -14.84 -7.79 8.36
C GLU A 24 -15.90 -6.79 8.87
N ASN A 25 -16.76 -6.29 7.97
CA ASN A 25 -17.82 -5.34 8.32
C ASN A 25 -19.20 -6.00 8.25
N ASP A 26 -19.94 -6.05 9.36
CA ASP A 26 -21.29 -6.64 9.37
C ASP A 26 -22.28 -5.78 8.57
N GLY A 27 -22.74 -6.31 7.44
CA GLY A 27 -23.70 -5.64 6.56
C GLY A 27 -23.10 -4.61 5.59
N ALA A 28 -21.77 -4.57 5.44
CA ALA A 28 -21.04 -3.76 4.48
C ALA A 28 -19.90 -4.60 3.85
N PRO A 29 -19.32 -4.19 2.70
CA PRO A 29 -18.17 -4.90 2.16
C PRO A 29 -16.98 -4.85 3.12
N ASP A 30 -16.19 -5.92 3.13
CA ASP A 30 -14.95 -5.98 3.91
C ASP A 30 -13.97 -4.89 3.45
N GLU A 31 -13.09 -4.47 4.35
CA GLU A 31 -12.11 -3.42 4.07
C GLU A 31 -10.70 -3.91 4.38
N CYS A 32 -9.82 -3.88 3.38
CA CYS A 32 -8.41 -4.14 3.56
C CYS A 32 -7.68 -2.83 3.85
N ALA A 33 -7.22 -2.65 5.08
CA ALA A 33 -6.36 -1.55 5.48
C ALA A 33 -4.90 -1.94 5.25
N ILE A 34 -4.16 -1.10 4.52
CA ILE A 34 -2.75 -1.27 4.18
C ILE A 34 -1.97 -0.13 4.84
N PHE A 35 -0.89 -0.46 5.54
CA PHE A 35 -0.13 0.51 6.32
C PHE A 35 1.35 0.13 6.43
N PRO A 36 2.25 1.11 6.60
CA PRO A 36 3.66 0.86 6.84
C PRO A 36 3.92 0.28 8.24
N LEU A 37 4.75 -0.78 8.31
CA LEU A 37 5.13 -1.46 9.55
C LEU A 37 6.02 -0.61 10.47
N GLU A 38 6.83 0.26 9.87
CA GLU A 38 7.79 1.10 10.59
C GLU A 38 7.16 2.40 11.14
N ALA A 39 5.90 2.68 10.79
CA ALA A 39 5.23 3.90 11.20
C ALA A 39 4.73 3.83 12.65
N ASN A 40 4.90 4.93 13.37
CA ASN A 40 4.36 5.08 14.71
C ASN A 40 2.84 5.29 14.66
N GLU A 41 2.14 5.11 15.80
CA GLU A 41 0.68 5.27 15.88
C GLU A 41 0.19 6.61 15.29
N THR A 42 0.93 7.70 15.51
CA THR A 42 0.56 9.03 14.98
C THR A 42 0.76 9.14 13.47
N GLU A 43 1.78 8.48 12.92
CA GLU A 43 2.03 8.46 11.48
C GLU A 43 1.01 7.58 10.78
N LEU A 44 0.71 6.42 11.36
CA LEU A 44 -0.32 5.50 10.89
C LEU A 44 -1.60 6.26 10.58
N LEU A 45 -2.11 7.10 11.50
CA LEU A 45 -3.32 7.91 11.31
C LEU A 45 -3.45 8.63 9.95
N THR A 46 -2.33 8.97 9.31
CA THR A 46 -2.29 9.64 8.00
C THR A 46 -1.59 8.86 6.90
N ALA A 47 -0.90 7.77 7.25
CA ALA A 47 -0.06 6.98 6.35
C ALA A 47 -0.65 5.58 6.06
N TRP A 48 -1.95 5.38 6.29
CA TRP A 48 -2.68 4.17 5.88
C TRP A 48 -3.64 4.48 4.72
N ILE A 49 -3.91 3.45 3.92
CA ILE A 49 -4.97 3.46 2.91
C ILE A 49 -5.89 2.27 3.15
N SER A 50 -7.17 2.38 2.81
CA SER A 50 -8.06 1.22 2.75
C SER A 50 -8.59 0.99 1.34
N ALA A 51 -8.88 -0.28 1.07
CA ALA A 51 -9.55 -0.73 -0.13
C ALA A 51 -10.77 -1.57 0.26
N HIS A 52 -11.89 -1.36 -0.41
CA HIS A 52 -13.08 -2.18 -0.23
C HIS A 52 -12.91 -3.56 -0.88
N GLU A 53 -13.68 -4.53 -0.41
CA GLU A 53 -13.80 -5.87 -0.98
C GLU A 53 -14.00 -5.80 -2.51
N GLY A 54 -13.20 -6.60 -3.23
CA GLY A 54 -13.18 -6.62 -4.70
C GLY A 54 -12.23 -5.59 -5.34
N ALA A 55 -11.67 -4.64 -4.58
CA ALA A 55 -10.61 -3.75 -5.06
C ALA A 55 -9.20 -4.27 -4.74
N PHE A 56 -9.08 -5.26 -3.87
CA PHE A 56 -7.83 -5.96 -3.57
C PHE A 56 -8.00 -7.46 -3.85
N VAL A 57 -6.87 -8.13 -4.08
CA VAL A 57 -6.79 -9.58 -4.30
C VAL A 57 -5.70 -10.13 -3.41
N ASP A 58 -5.93 -11.32 -2.89
CA ASP A 58 -4.94 -12.01 -2.08
C ASP A 58 -3.78 -12.51 -2.96
N LEU A 59 -2.55 -12.20 -2.55
CA LEU A 59 -1.34 -12.54 -3.31
C LEU A 59 -1.11 -14.05 -3.37
N GLU A 60 -1.47 -14.80 -2.33
CA GLU A 60 -1.38 -16.27 -2.33
C GLU A 60 -2.38 -16.89 -3.31
N SER A 61 -3.48 -16.18 -3.61
CA SER A 61 -4.45 -16.56 -4.62
C SER A 61 -3.99 -16.32 -6.07
N MET A 62 -2.91 -15.54 -6.27
CA MET A 62 -2.31 -15.28 -7.60
C MET A 62 -1.22 -16.31 -7.95
N HIS A 63 -1.58 -17.59 -7.96
CA HIS A 63 -0.70 -18.69 -8.39
C HIS A 63 -0.90 -19.05 -9.87
#